data_AF-A0A3D5S0A5-F1
#
_entry.id   AF-A0A3D5S0A5-F1
#
_cell.length_a   1.000
_cell.length_b   1.000
_cell.length_c   1.000
_cell.angle_alpha   90.00
_cell.angle_beta   90.00
_cell.angle_gamma   90.00
#
_symmetry.space_group_name_H-M   'P 1'
#
loop_
_entity.id
_entity.type
_entity.pdbx_description
1 polymer ?
#
loop_
_entity_poly.entity_id
_entity_poly.type
_entity_poly.pdbx_seq_one_letter_code
_entity_poly.pdbx_strand_id
1 'polypeptide(L)'
;MNKKKILNDPVYGFITIPNDLVFDIIEHPYFQRLRRIKQLGLTDLVYPGAHHTRFHHAIGATYLMQKTLDTLRSKGVMIFDAEYEAALVAILLHDVGHGPFSHTLEFSLFKGVHHEQISLWIFDRLNKEFGGRLELAKQIFTGKYHRKFLHQLVSSQLDVDRLDYLKRDSFFTGVYEGTIGAERIIKMLNVHNDELVVEEKGIYSIENFVSAR
;
A
#
# COMPACT_ATOMS: atom_id res chain seq x y z
N MET A 1 -20.74 -16.31 8.31
CA MET A 1 -19.39 -16.49 8.88
C MET A 1 -18.90 -15.14 9.38
N ASN A 2 -18.36 -15.07 10.59
CA ASN A 2 -17.79 -13.82 11.12
C ASN A 2 -16.49 -13.53 10.34
N LYS A 3 -16.55 -12.65 9.34
CA LYS A 3 -15.44 -12.34 8.42
C LYS A 3 -14.41 -11.37 9.00
N LYS A 4 -14.51 -10.99 10.29
CA LYS A 4 -13.45 -10.25 11.00
C LYS A 4 -12.24 -11.16 11.24
N LYS A 5 -11.40 -11.31 10.21
CA LYS A 5 -10.11 -11.99 10.32
C LYS A 5 -9.05 -11.02 10.83
N ILE A 6 -8.20 -11.53 11.72
CA ILE A 6 -7.02 -10.84 12.23
C ILE A 6 -5.80 -11.58 11.68
N LEU A 7 -4.84 -10.83 11.14
CA LEU A 7 -3.54 -11.31 10.72
C LEU A 7 -2.48 -10.81 11.70
N ASN A 8 -1.51 -11.66 12.01
CA ASN A 8 -0.32 -11.26 12.75
C ASN A 8 0.72 -10.74 11.77
N ASP A 9 1.20 -9.53 11.99
CA ASP A 9 2.29 -8.91 11.25
C ASP A 9 3.37 -8.48 12.25
N PRO A 10 4.65 -8.84 12.04
CA PRO A 10 5.71 -8.53 13.00
C PRO A 10 6.07 -7.04 13.06
N VAL A 11 5.71 -6.23 12.05
CA VAL A 11 6.01 -4.80 11.96
C VAL A 11 4.92 -3.95 12.64
N TYR A 12 3.65 -4.38 12.55
CA TYR A 12 2.49 -3.63 13.04
C TYR A 12 1.65 -4.35 14.10
N GLY A 13 1.96 -5.59 14.45
CA GLY A 13 1.20 -6.41 15.37
C GLY A 13 -0.07 -6.98 14.73
N PHE A 14 -1.23 -6.76 15.35
CA PHE A 14 -2.49 -7.30 14.86
C PHE A 14 -3.10 -6.40 13.76
N ILE A 15 -3.22 -6.94 12.56
CA ILE A 15 -3.89 -6.30 11.44
C ILE A 15 -5.30 -6.89 11.29
N THR A 16 -6.32 -6.05 11.48
CA THR A 16 -7.72 -6.44 11.27
C THR A 16 -8.12 -6.17 9.83
N ILE A 17 -8.71 -7.16 9.15
CA ILE A 17 -9.23 -6.97 7.79
C ILE A 17 -10.52 -6.14 7.85
N PRO A 18 -10.60 -5.00 7.15
CA PRO A 18 -11.62 -3.97 7.39
C PRO A 18 -13.02 -4.36 6.93
N ASN A 19 -13.16 -5.06 5.80
CA ASN A 19 -14.44 -5.41 5.22
C ASN A 19 -14.36 -6.69 4.36
N ASP A 20 -15.54 -7.16 3.95
CA ASP A 20 -15.71 -8.40 3.19
C ASP A 20 -15.05 -8.34 1.81
N LEU A 21 -15.07 -7.19 1.13
CA LEU A 21 -14.50 -7.05 -0.20
C LEU A 21 -12.97 -7.19 -0.15
N VAL A 22 -12.32 -6.48 0.77
CA VAL A 22 -10.87 -6.59 1.02
C VAL A 22 -10.51 -8.02 1.37
N PHE A 23 -11.31 -8.68 2.23
CA PHE A 23 -11.12 -10.08 2.57
C PHE A 23 -11.20 -11.01 1.36
N ASP A 24 -12.24 -10.86 0.53
CA ASP A 24 -12.46 -11.70 -0.64
C ASP A 24 -11.34 -11.49 -1.70
N ILE A 25 -10.81 -10.27 -1.83
CA ILE A 25 -9.63 -9.99 -2.68
C ILE A 25 -8.37 -10.64 -2.10
N ILE A 26 -8.17 -10.60 -0.79
CA ILE A 26 -7.00 -11.22 -0.14
C ILE A 26 -6.98 -12.74 -0.41
N GLU A 27 -8.12 -13.40 -0.33
CA GLU A 27 -8.24 -14.85 -0.60
C GLU A 27 -8.10 -15.18 -2.10
N HIS A 28 -8.20 -14.20 -2.99
CA HIS A 28 -8.15 -14.42 -4.43
C HIS A 28 -6.77 -14.94 -4.91
N PRO A 29 -6.69 -15.91 -5.84
CA PRO A 29 -5.43 -16.46 -6.33
C PRO A 29 -4.43 -15.42 -6.86
N TYR A 30 -4.90 -14.37 -7.56
CA TYR A 30 -4.03 -13.28 -8.02
C TYR A 30 -3.32 -12.57 -6.87
N PHE A 31 -3.98 -12.42 -5.72
CA PHE A 31 -3.39 -11.79 -4.54
C PHE A 31 -2.55 -12.79 -3.73
N GLN A 32 -3.05 -14.01 -3.51
CA GLN A 32 -2.33 -15.07 -2.79
C GLN A 32 -0.98 -15.41 -3.42
N ARG A 33 -0.80 -15.19 -4.74
CA ARG A 33 0.50 -15.39 -5.39
C ARG A 33 1.61 -14.51 -4.84
N LEU A 34 1.27 -13.33 -4.31
CA LEU A 34 2.25 -12.40 -3.73
C LEU A 34 2.98 -13.01 -2.53
N ARG A 35 2.45 -14.09 -1.93
CA ARG A 35 3.15 -14.87 -0.88
C ARG A 35 4.43 -15.53 -1.37
N ARG A 36 4.60 -15.70 -2.69
CA ARG A 36 5.75 -16.37 -3.31
C ARG A 36 6.70 -15.38 -3.99
N ILE A 37 6.46 -14.08 -3.86
CA ILE A 37 7.25 -13.03 -4.50
C ILE A 37 7.89 -12.19 -3.39
N LYS A 38 9.20 -12.29 -3.23
CA LYS A 38 9.97 -11.48 -2.28
C LYS A 38 9.82 -9.99 -2.62
N GLN A 39 9.74 -9.14 -1.59
CA GLN A 39 9.69 -7.70 -1.75
C GLN A 39 10.98 -7.20 -2.41
N LEU A 40 12.12 -7.58 -1.82
CA LEU A 40 13.46 -7.09 -2.18
C LEU A 40 14.26 -8.05 -3.06
N GLY A 41 13.61 -8.85 -3.90
CA GLY A 41 14.31 -9.67 -4.91
C GLY A 41 15.44 -10.56 -4.36
N LEU A 42 16.70 -10.20 -4.66
CA LEU A 42 17.92 -10.93 -4.26
C LEU A 42 18.64 -10.31 -3.05
N THR A 43 18.08 -9.28 -2.41
CA THR A 43 18.69 -8.60 -1.27
C THR A 43 18.99 -9.55 -0.11
N ASP A 44 18.28 -10.69 -0.01
CA ASP A 44 18.56 -11.70 1.00
C ASP A 44 19.93 -12.39 0.86
N LEU A 45 20.60 -12.26 -0.29
CA LEU A 45 21.99 -12.71 -0.46
C LEU A 45 22.98 -11.85 0.33
N VAL A 46 22.60 -10.63 0.71
CA VAL A 46 23.41 -9.71 1.53
C VAL A 46 22.82 -9.56 2.93
N TYR A 47 21.49 -9.48 3.04
CA TYR A 47 20.76 -9.36 4.30
C TYR A 47 19.88 -10.61 4.51
N PRO A 48 20.39 -11.68 5.15
CA PRO A 48 19.67 -12.96 5.25
C PRO A 48 18.28 -12.89 5.92
N GLY A 49 17.94 -11.79 6.61
CA GLY A 49 16.60 -11.55 7.15
C GLY A 49 15.57 -11.05 6.13
N ALA A 50 15.98 -10.57 4.94
CA ALA A 50 15.14 -9.92 3.93
C ALA A 50 14.24 -10.89 3.13
N HIS A 51 13.46 -11.70 3.84
CA HIS A 51 12.60 -12.75 3.29
C HIS A 51 11.12 -12.35 3.21
N HIS A 52 10.76 -11.13 3.62
CA HIS A 52 9.40 -10.65 3.48
C HIS A 52 8.98 -10.56 2.01
N THR A 53 7.67 -10.64 1.82
CA THR A 53 7.06 -10.79 0.49
C THR A 53 6.14 -9.62 0.19
N ARG A 54 5.79 -9.46 -1.09
CA ARG A 54 4.81 -8.45 -1.53
C ARG A 54 3.45 -8.63 -0.86
N PHE A 55 3.11 -9.85 -0.45
CA PHE A 55 1.91 -10.08 0.36
C PHE A 55 1.99 -9.38 1.72
N HIS A 56 3.13 -9.49 2.42
CA HIS A 56 3.32 -8.81 3.71
C HIS A 56 3.20 -7.30 3.54
N HIS A 57 3.86 -6.76 2.51
CA HIS A 57 3.82 -5.34 2.17
C HIS A 57 2.39 -4.87 1.86
N ALA A 58 1.67 -5.53 0.95
CA ALA A 58 0.30 -5.13 0.59
C ALA A 58 -0.68 -5.15 1.79
N ILE A 59 -0.53 -6.11 2.71
CA ILE A 59 -1.34 -6.17 3.93
C ILE A 59 -0.98 -5.01 4.88
N GLY A 60 0.30 -4.71 5.08
CA GLY A 60 0.73 -3.62 5.93
C GLY A 60 0.41 -2.23 5.36
N ALA A 61 0.57 -2.02 4.06
CA ALA A 61 0.13 -0.82 3.38
C ALA A 61 -1.39 -0.62 3.51
N THR A 62 -2.18 -1.70 3.39
CA THR A 62 -3.64 -1.65 3.64
C THR A 62 -3.96 -1.24 5.08
N TYR A 63 -3.23 -1.78 6.06
CA TYR A 63 -3.36 -1.39 7.47
C TYR A 63 -3.04 0.10 7.70
N LEU A 64 -1.93 0.59 7.14
CA LEU A 64 -1.56 1.99 7.24
C LEU A 64 -2.57 2.91 6.55
N MET A 65 -3.10 2.50 5.39
CA MET A 65 -4.15 3.25 4.69
C MET A 65 -5.40 3.38 5.56
N GLN A 66 -5.81 2.31 6.23
CA GLN A 66 -6.92 2.35 7.18
C GLN A 66 -6.69 3.40 8.26
N LYS A 67 -5.50 3.39 8.90
CA LYS A 67 -5.13 4.37 9.93
C LYS A 67 -5.09 5.80 9.39
N THR A 68 -4.66 5.98 8.15
CA THR A 68 -4.62 7.29 7.49
C THR A 68 -6.02 7.82 7.22
N LEU A 69 -6.89 7.01 6.62
CA LEU A 69 -8.28 7.40 6.34
C LEU A 69 -9.04 7.71 7.63
N ASP A 70 -8.87 6.90 8.69
CA ASP A 70 -9.46 7.14 10.00
C ASP A 70 -8.96 8.45 10.62
N THR A 71 -7.66 8.73 10.48
CA THR A 71 -7.05 9.97 10.98
C THR A 71 -7.59 11.18 10.24
N LEU A 72 -7.68 11.14 8.91
CA LEU A 72 -8.26 12.22 8.10
C LEU A 72 -9.73 12.47 8.45
N ARG A 73 -10.55 11.40 8.57
CA ARG A 73 -11.94 11.50 9.03
C ARG A 73 -12.04 12.16 10.40
N SER A 74 -11.17 11.80 11.35
CA SER A 74 -11.15 12.39 12.70
C SER A 74 -10.81 13.88 12.71
N LYS A 75 -10.14 14.37 11.67
CA LYS A 75 -9.81 15.80 11.48
C LYS A 75 -10.88 16.56 10.69
N GLY A 76 -12.01 15.92 10.38
CA GLY A 76 -13.11 16.53 9.65
C GLY A 76 -12.99 16.46 8.12
N VAL A 77 -12.01 15.74 7.58
CA VAL A 77 -11.94 15.48 6.14
C VAL A 77 -13.08 14.52 5.78
N MET A 78 -14.02 15.00 4.95
CA MET A 78 -15.13 14.18 4.47
C MET A 78 -14.61 13.06 3.57
N ILE A 79 -14.80 11.81 3.95
CA ILE A 79 -14.48 10.63 3.14
C ILE A 79 -15.68 9.70 3.22
N PHE A 80 -16.37 9.47 2.10
CA PHE A 80 -17.53 8.57 2.02
C PHE A 80 -17.09 7.12 2.18
N ASP A 81 -18.00 6.24 2.62
CA ASP A 81 -17.67 4.82 2.83
C ASP A 81 -17.24 4.11 1.53
N ALA A 82 -17.81 4.53 0.39
CA ALA A 82 -17.39 4.05 -0.92
C ALA A 82 -15.93 4.44 -1.24
N GLU A 83 -15.52 5.68 -0.93
CA GLU A 83 -14.14 6.14 -1.13
C GLU A 83 -13.18 5.45 -0.16
N TYR A 84 -13.62 5.22 1.08
CA TYR A 84 -12.85 4.50 2.08
C TYR A 84 -12.57 3.05 1.63
N GLU A 85 -13.60 2.31 1.24
CA GLU A 85 -13.45 0.95 0.69
C GLU A 85 -12.58 0.96 -0.59
N ALA A 86 -12.80 1.92 -1.47
CA ALA A 86 -12.06 2.02 -2.73
C ALA A 86 -10.58 2.36 -2.54
N ALA A 87 -10.22 3.25 -1.61
CA ALA A 87 -8.83 3.59 -1.29
C ALA A 87 -8.10 2.39 -0.67
N LEU A 88 -8.78 1.62 0.19
CA LEU A 88 -8.24 0.36 0.73
C LEU A 88 -7.98 -0.68 -0.37
N VAL A 89 -8.91 -0.83 -1.32
CA VAL A 89 -8.70 -1.74 -2.46
C VAL A 89 -7.59 -1.25 -3.38
N ALA A 90 -7.50 0.06 -3.63
CA ALA A 90 -6.47 0.64 -4.47
C ALA A 90 -5.08 0.37 -3.91
N ILE A 91 -4.85 0.59 -2.62
CA ILE A 91 -3.56 0.27 -1.98
C ILE A 91 -3.34 -1.24 -1.84
N LEU A 92 -4.39 -2.04 -1.63
CA LEU A 92 -4.23 -3.50 -1.57
C LEU A 92 -3.68 -4.04 -2.89
N LEU A 93 -4.18 -3.52 -4.02
CA LEU A 93 -3.86 -4.03 -5.34
C LEU A 93 -2.75 -3.26 -6.08
N HIS A 94 -2.19 -2.18 -5.52
CA HIS A 94 -1.23 -1.33 -6.24
C HIS A 94 -0.04 -2.13 -6.81
N ASP A 95 0.44 -3.07 -6.01
CA ASP A 95 1.61 -3.90 -6.30
C ASP A 95 1.27 -5.29 -6.89
N VAL A 96 -0.01 -5.53 -7.19
CA VAL A 96 -0.49 -6.85 -7.62
C VAL A 96 0.08 -7.27 -8.97
N GLY A 97 0.64 -6.36 -9.77
CA GLY A 97 1.22 -6.61 -11.08
C GLY A 97 2.64 -7.18 -11.06
N HIS A 98 3.34 -7.12 -9.93
CA HIS A 98 4.72 -7.58 -9.87
C HIS A 98 4.88 -9.08 -10.10
N GLY A 99 5.93 -9.43 -10.85
CA GLY A 99 6.45 -10.79 -11.03
C GLY A 99 7.64 -11.09 -10.10
N PRO A 100 8.19 -12.32 -10.13
CA PRO A 100 9.41 -12.63 -9.40
C PRO A 100 10.57 -11.74 -9.87
N PHE A 101 11.44 -11.30 -8.96
CA PHE A 101 12.55 -10.36 -9.25
C PHE A 101 12.14 -9.01 -9.89
N SER A 102 10.84 -8.72 -10.01
CA SER A 102 10.24 -7.47 -10.49
C SER A 102 11.08 -6.73 -11.55
N HIS A 103 11.74 -5.63 -11.18
CA HIS A 103 12.48 -4.77 -12.10
C HIS A 103 13.59 -5.49 -12.87
N THR A 104 14.21 -6.51 -12.28
CA THR A 104 15.21 -7.31 -12.99
C THR A 104 14.58 -8.01 -14.20
N LEU A 105 13.37 -8.57 -14.06
CA LEU A 105 12.66 -9.21 -15.17
C LEU A 105 12.12 -8.23 -16.20
N GLU A 106 11.59 -7.08 -15.76
CA GLU A 106 11.11 -6.02 -16.66
C GLU A 106 12.24 -5.53 -17.59
N PHE A 107 13.43 -5.33 -17.02
CA PHE A 107 14.58 -4.83 -17.79
C PHE A 107 15.21 -5.89 -18.69
N SER A 108 15.26 -7.15 -18.25
CA SER A 108 15.99 -8.22 -18.94
C SER A 108 15.14 -9.01 -19.93
N LEU A 109 13.94 -9.45 -19.53
CA LEU A 109 13.14 -10.42 -20.28
C LEU A 109 11.84 -9.83 -20.85
N PHE A 110 11.21 -8.87 -20.17
CA PHE A 110 9.92 -8.30 -20.56
C PHE A 110 10.01 -6.81 -20.91
N LYS A 111 10.86 -6.49 -21.89
CA LYS A 111 11.05 -5.11 -22.35
C LYS A 111 9.73 -4.47 -22.76
N GLY A 112 9.39 -3.34 -22.14
CA GLY A 112 8.18 -2.57 -22.42
C GLY A 112 6.92 -3.00 -21.65
N VAL A 113 7.00 -4.07 -20.85
CA VAL A 113 5.89 -4.48 -19.96
C VAL A 113 6.26 -4.10 -18.53
N HIS A 114 5.65 -3.03 -18.05
CA HIS A 114 5.83 -2.55 -16.68
C HIS A 114 4.79 -3.20 -15.75
N HIS A 115 5.16 -3.48 -14.50
CA HIS A 115 4.26 -4.03 -13.49
C HIS A 115 2.99 -3.21 -13.33
N GLU A 116 3.03 -1.88 -13.48
CA GLU A 116 1.85 -1.02 -13.44
C GLU A 116 0.79 -1.42 -14.48
N GLN A 117 1.21 -1.79 -15.70
CA GLN A 117 0.30 -2.25 -16.76
C GLN A 117 -0.32 -3.61 -16.40
N ILE A 118 0.47 -4.49 -15.78
CA ILE A 118 -0.01 -5.79 -15.30
C ILE A 118 -0.97 -5.59 -14.11
N SER A 119 -0.67 -4.67 -13.19
CA SER A 119 -1.55 -4.29 -12.08
C SER A 119 -2.90 -3.83 -12.62
N LEU A 120 -2.93 -2.96 -13.63
CA LEU A 120 -4.16 -2.53 -14.29
C LEU A 120 -4.93 -3.67 -14.95
N TRP A 121 -4.24 -4.56 -15.65
CA TRP A 121 -4.88 -5.73 -16.27
C TRP A 121 -5.51 -6.66 -15.23
N ILE A 122 -4.82 -6.90 -14.11
CA ILE A 122 -5.37 -7.67 -12.99
C ILE A 122 -6.56 -6.93 -12.36
N PHE A 123 -6.45 -5.61 -12.20
CA PHE A 123 -7.54 -4.76 -11.71
C PHE A 123 -8.80 -4.93 -12.56
N ASP A 124 -8.66 -4.86 -13.88
CA ASP A 124 -9.78 -5.05 -14.82
C ASP A 124 -10.37 -6.44 -14.75
N ARG A 125 -9.51 -7.47 -14.63
CA ARG A 125 -9.95 -8.86 -14.51
C ARG A 125 -10.75 -9.08 -13.22
N LEU A 126 -10.23 -8.60 -12.09
CA LEU A 126 -10.90 -8.67 -10.79
C LEU A 126 -12.18 -7.83 -10.80
N ASN A 127 -12.16 -6.62 -11.36
CA ASN A 127 -13.34 -5.76 -11.43
C ASN A 127 -14.49 -6.45 -12.17
N LYS A 128 -14.20 -7.15 -13.26
CA LYS A 128 -15.18 -7.97 -13.99
C LYS A 128 -15.74 -9.10 -13.12
N GLU A 129 -14.89 -9.80 -12.36
CA GLU A 129 -15.30 -10.91 -11.49
C GLU A 129 -16.13 -10.44 -10.27
N PHE A 130 -15.81 -9.26 -9.74
CA PHE A 130 -16.53 -8.61 -8.65
C PHE A 130 -17.69 -7.72 -9.12
N GLY A 131 -18.15 -7.88 -10.36
CA GLY A 131 -19.35 -7.21 -10.88
C GLY A 131 -19.26 -5.68 -10.93
N GLY A 132 -18.08 -5.12 -11.17
CA GLY A 132 -17.86 -3.67 -11.28
C GLY A 132 -17.58 -2.95 -9.96
N ARG A 133 -17.54 -3.67 -8.82
CA ARG A 133 -17.33 -3.06 -7.50
C ARG A 133 -15.96 -2.38 -7.32
N LEU A 134 -14.96 -2.70 -8.14
CA LEU A 134 -13.60 -2.15 -8.02
C LEU A 134 -13.39 -0.91 -8.91
N GLU A 135 -14.41 -0.43 -9.62
CA GLU A 135 -14.26 0.68 -10.58
C GLU A 135 -13.78 1.96 -9.91
N LEU A 136 -14.33 2.31 -8.74
CA LEU A 136 -13.88 3.49 -7.99
C LEU A 136 -12.43 3.34 -7.51
N ALA A 137 -12.05 2.14 -7.04
CA ALA A 137 -10.67 1.86 -6.62
C ALA A 137 -9.69 1.99 -7.80
N LYS A 138 -10.08 1.53 -8.99
CA LYS A 138 -9.32 1.71 -10.22
C LYS A 138 -9.17 3.18 -10.61
N GLN A 139 -10.23 3.99 -10.47
CA GLN A 139 -10.17 5.43 -10.74
C GLN A 139 -9.24 6.15 -9.77
N ILE A 140 -9.25 5.78 -8.48
CA ILE A 140 -8.31 6.30 -7.48
C ILE A 140 -6.88 5.86 -7.82
N PHE A 141 -6.66 4.58 -8.10
CA PHE A 141 -5.35 4.04 -8.46
C PHE A 141 -4.75 4.74 -9.70
N THR A 142 -5.56 5.01 -10.72
CA THR A 142 -5.12 5.67 -11.96
C THR A 142 -5.09 7.20 -11.90
N GLY A 143 -5.44 7.81 -10.77
CA GLY A 143 -5.49 9.27 -10.64
C GLY A 143 -6.60 9.93 -11.47
N LYS A 144 -7.62 9.17 -11.90
CA LYS A 144 -8.76 9.65 -12.70
C LYS A 144 -9.96 10.06 -11.85
N TYR A 145 -9.95 9.75 -10.55
CA TYR A 145 -10.99 10.22 -9.64
C TYR A 145 -10.80 11.71 -9.31
N HIS A 146 -11.92 12.43 -9.17
CA HIS A 146 -11.90 13.89 -9.03
C HIS A 146 -11.24 14.39 -7.74
N ARG A 147 -11.19 13.56 -6.69
CA ARG A 147 -10.53 13.89 -5.42
C ARG A 147 -9.10 13.36 -5.40
N LYS A 148 -8.14 14.26 -5.60
CA LYS A 148 -6.73 13.95 -5.88
C LYS A 148 -6.00 13.39 -4.68
N PHE A 149 -6.29 13.88 -3.46
CA PHE A 149 -5.59 13.38 -2.27
C PHE A 149 -5.76 11.87 -2.07
N LEU A 150 -6.87 11.26 -2.52
CA LEU A 150 -7.06 9.81 -2.46
C LEU A 150 -6.05 9.05 -3.32
N HIS A 151 -5.75 9.56 -4.52
CA HIS A 151 -4.69 9.02 -5.36
C HIS A 151 -3.32 9.26 -4.72
N GLN A 152 -3.08 10.46 -4.16
CA GLN A 152 -1.81 10.79 -3.51
C GLN A 152 -1.50 9.89 -2.31
N LEU A 153 -2.52 9.37 -1.62
CA LEU A 153 -2.35 8.38 -0.55
C LEU A 153 -1.84 7.03 -1.08
N VAL A 154 -2.12 6.69 -2.34
CA VAL A 154 -1.68 5.46 -2.99
C VAL A 154 -0.33 5.65 -3.69
N SER A 155 -0.14 6.78 -4.39
CA SER A 155 1.09 7.09 -5.12
C SER A 155 1.36 8.60 -5.07
N SER A 156 2.46 8.99 -4.42
CA SER A 156 2.97 10.36 -4.35
C SER A 156 4.40 10.37 -3.80
N GLN A 157 4.88 11.53 -3.33
CA GLN A 157 6.14 11.60 -2.58
C GLN A 157 5.96 11.15 -1.12
N LEU A 158 4.74 11.18 -0.60
CA LEU A 158 4.38 10.80 0.76
C LEU A 158 3.13 9.91 0.74
N ASP A 159 3.22 8.80 0.01
CA ASP A 159 2.18 7.79 -0.07
C ASP A 159 2.31 6.72 1.03
N VAL A 160 1.24 5.96 1.20
CA VAL A 160 1.18 4.88 2.19
C VAL A 160 2.07 3.68 1.82
N ASP A 161 2.29 3.46 0.52
CA ASP A 161 3.22 2.43 0.01
C ASP A 161 4.62 2.62 0.63
N ARG A 162 5.18 3.82 0.51
CA ARG A 162 6.49 4.20 1.09
C ARG A 162 6.53 4.09 2.60
N LEU A 163 5.43 4.41 3.27
CA LEU A 163 5.36 4.29 4.73
C LEU A 163 5.44 2.83 5.20
N ASP A 164 4.93 1.88 4.40
CA ASP A 164 5.10 0.46 4.70
C ASP A 164 6.50 -0.01 4.34
N TYR A 165 6.92 0.12 3.07
CA TYR A 165 8.13 -0.55 2.63
C TYR A 165 9.37 -0.01 3.34
N LEU A 166 9.51 1.31 3.61
CA LEU A 166 10.69 1.82 4.32
C LEU A 166 10.80 1.24 5.73
N LYS A 167 9.68 1.18 6.46
CA LYS A 167 9.65 0.61 7.81
C LYS A 167 9.88 -0.91 7.78
N ARG A 168 9.24 -1.61 6.84
CA ARG A 168 9.29 -3.06 6.71
C ARG A 168 10.65 -3.54 6.23
N ASP A 169 11.21 -2.90 5.21
CA ASP A 169 12.52 -3.23 4.67
C ASP A 169 13.59 -3.02 5.74
N SER A 170 13.56 -1.90 6.46
CA SER A 170 14.42 -1.66 7.62
C SER A 170 14.29 -2.76 8.69
N PHE A 171 13.05 -3.15 9.03
CA PHE A 171 12.80 -4.21 10.01
C PHE A 171 13.40 -5.56 9.60
N PHE A 172 13.18 -6.00 8.36
CA PHE A 172 13.64 -7.32 7.90
C PHE A 172 15.12 -7.36 7.52
N THR A 173 15.71 -6.23 7.11
CA THR A 173 17.15 -6.14 6.83
C THR A 173 17.98 -5.94 8.10
N GLY A 174 17.38 -5.40 9.17
CA GLY A 174 18.08 -5.01 10.39
C GLY A 174 18.86 -3.69 10.27
N VAL A 175 18.64 -2.92 9.19
CA VAL A 175 19.25 -1.60 9.00
C VAL A 175 18.39 -0.55 9.70
N TYR A 176 18.75 -0.19 10.92
CA TYR A 176 17.95 0.67 11.79
C TYR A 176 18.06 2.17 11.46
N GLU A 177 19.13 2.57 10.79
CA GLU A 177 19.38 3.94 10.33
C GLU A 177 18.34 4.42 9.30
N GLY A 178 17.58 3.50 8.70
CA GLY A 178 16.48 3.79 7.77
C GLY A 178 15.08 3.74 8.38
N THR A 179 14.94 3.69 9.71
CA THR A 179 13.61 3.60 10.34
C THR A 179 12.84 4.92 10.24
N ILE A 180 11.56 4.83 9.88
CA ILE A 180 10.65 5.98 9.79
C ILE A 180 9.55 5.92 10.84
N GLY A 181 9.16 7.09 11.36
CA GLY A 181 8.03 7.26 12.27
C GLY A 181 6.68 7.25 11.55
N ALA A 182 6.34 6.16 10.85
CA ALA A 182 5.12 6.07 10.02
C ALA A 182 3.84 6.50 10.75
N GLU A 183 3.66 6.06 12.01
CA GLU A 183 2.50 6.45 12.82
C GLU A 183 2.44 7.96 13.08
N ARG A 184 3.59 8.57 13.38
CA ARG A 184 3.68 10.01 13.59
C ARG A 184 3.37 10.77 12.31
N ILE A 185 3.93 10.35 11.18
CA ILE A 185 3.65 10.94 9.86
C ILE A 185 2.15 10.90 9.58
N ILE A 186 1.51 9.74 9.74
CA ILE A 186 0.07 9.56 9.55
C ILE A 186 -0.72 10.51 10.45
N LYS A 187 -0.34 10.64 11.71
CA LYS A 187 -0.99 11.58 12.64
C LYS A 187 -0.86 13.03 12.22
N MET A 188 0.18 13.40 11.48
CA MET A 188 0.40 14.77 10.98
C MET A 188 -0.22 15.02 9.60
N LEU A 189 -0.67 13.99 8.87
CA LEU A 189 -1.33 14.15 7.57
C LEU A 189 -2.66 14.90 7.69
N ASN A 190 -2.95 15.76 6.71
CA ASN A 190 -4.22 16.43 6.53
C ASN A 190 -4.49 16.67 5.02
N VAL A 191 -5.64 17.26 4.69
CA VAL A 191 -5.99 17.64 3.33
C VAL A 191 -6.27 19.15 3.27
N HIS A 192 -5.65 19.84 2.32
CA HIS A 192 -5.92 21.25 2.05
C HIS A 192 -6.04 21.45 0.53
N ASN A 193 -7.10 22.09 0.07
CA ASN A 193 -7.40 22.28 -1.36
C ASN A 193 -7.32 20.97 -2.18
N ASP A 194 -7.84 19.87 -1.62
CA ASP A 194 -7.86 18.53 -2.22
C ASP A 194 -6.45 17.90 -2.43
N GLU A 195 -5.43 18.42 -1.75
CA GLU A 195 -4.08 17.88 -1.74
C GLU A 195 -3.66 17.42 -0.33
N LEU A 196 -2.86 16.35 -0.27
CA LEU A 196 -2.23 15.90 0.95
C LEU A 196 -1.21 16.92 1.44
N VAL A 197 -1.33 17.27 2.70
CA VAL A 197 -0.40 18.14 3.41
C VAL A 197 0.00 17.52 4.73
N VAL A 198 1.08 18.03 5.31
CA VAL A 198 1.56 17.63 6.63
C VAL A 198 1.51 18.86 7.53
N GLU A 199 0.96 18.71 8.74
CA GLU A 199 1.01 19.75 9.76
C GLU A 199 2.46 20.14 10.06
N GLU A 200 2.74 21.44 10.23
CA GLU A 200 4.10 21.99 10.41
C GLU A 200 4.90 21.30 11.53
N LYS A 201 4.25 20.95 12.64
CA LYS A 201 4.87 20.20 13.76
C LYS A 201 5.37 18.79 13.39
N GLY A 202 5.05 18.31 12.19
CA GLY A 202 5.51 17.07 11.59
C GLY A 202 6.80 17.19 10.77
N ILE A 203 7.37 18.40 10.60
CA ILE A 203 8.51 18.65 9.70
C ILE A 203 9.68 17.70 9.93
N TYR A 204 10.12 17.51 11.17
CA TYR A 204 11.23 16.59 11.49
C TYR A 204 10.93 15.13 11.15
N SER A 205 9.66 14.71 11.16
CA SER A 205 9.27 13.36 10.73
C SER A 205 9.38 13.20 9.22
N ILE A 206 9.14 14.28 8.46
CA ILE A 206 9.30 14.31 7.01
C ILE A 206 10.77 14.40 6.62
N GLU A 207 11.59 15.19 7.32
CA GLU A 207 13.05 15.22 7.12
C GLU A 207 13.65 13.83 7.29
N ASN A 208 13.33 13.15 8.41
CA ASN A 208 13.77 11.78 8.64
C ASN A 208 13.28 10.80 7.56
N PHE A 209 12.03 10.94 7.11
CA PHE A 209 11.47 10.13 6.02
C PHE A 209 12.24 10.32 4.70
N VAL A 210 12.61 11.56 4.37
CA VAL A 210 13.38 11.86 3.16
C VAL A 210 14.82 11.36 3.28
N SER A 211 15.45 11.47 4.45
CA SER A 211 16.82 10.97 4.68
C SER A 211 16.91 9.44 4.68
N ALA A 212 15.84 8.75 5.11
CA ALA A 212 15.77 7.29 5.11
C ALA A 212 15.50 6.66 3.74
N ARG A 213 15.07 7.48 2.75
CA ARG A 213 14.73 7.05 1.38
C ARG A 213 15.96 7.01 0.47
#